data_AF-A0A8T4EAB9-F1
#
_entry.id   AF-A0A8T4EAB9-F1
#
_cell.length_a   1.000
_cell.length_b   1.000
_cell.length_c   1.000
_cell.angle_alpha   90.00
_cell.angle_beta   90.00
_cell.angle_gamma   90.00
#
_symmetry.space_group_name_H-M   'P 1'
#
loop_
_entity.id
_entity.type
_entity.pdbx_description
1 polymer ?
#
loop_
_entity_poly.entity_id
_entity_poly.type
_entity_poly.pdbx_seq_one_letter_code
_entity_poly.pdbx_strand_id
1 'polypeptide(L)'
;MERARTGPILFVAGFLLFIVSLVILLQIPSLYLLSLFSMFMAVVLIAIGAAFTKGIDKSLTQTKDDCYYCNGSGKVNGETCPRCGGTGLAPDDQ
;
A
#
# COMPACT_ATOMS: atom_id res chain seq x y z
N MET A 1 -2.52 15.72 -0.18
CA MET A 1 -2.89 14.67 0.80
C MET A 1 -4.24 14.05 0.42
N GLU A 2 -4.37 13.43 -0.77
CA GLU A 2 -5.68 12.95 -1.28
C GLU A 2 -5.72 11.47 -1.67
N ARG A 3 -4.56 10.79 -1.80
CA ARG A 3 -4.51 9.38 -2.25
C ARG A 3 -4.80 8.36 -1.14
N ALA A 4 -4.57 8.71 0.13
CA ALA A 4 -4.68 7.78 1.25
C ALA A 4 -6.14 7.52 1.71
N ARG A 5 -7.12 8.27 1.20
CA ARG A 5 -8.53 8.17 1.65
C ARG A 5 -9.43 7.35 0.72
N THR A 6 -8.97 7.02 -0.48
CA THR A 6 -9.80 6.36 -1.50
C THR A 6 -9.91 4.85 -1.29
N GLY A 7 -8.90 4.22 -0.68
CA GLY A 7 -8.89 2.78 -0.36
C GLY A 7 -10.08 2.30 0.48
N PRO A 8 -10.39 2.92 1.64
CA PRO A 8 -11.53 2.49 2.45
C PRO A 8 -12.89 2.78 1.78
N ILE A 9 -12.98 3.82 0.96
CA ILE A 9 -14.22 4.15 0.23
C ILE A 9 -14.52 3.06 -0.82
N LEU A 10 -13.50 2.60 -1.54
CA LEU A 10 -13.65 1.55 -2.55
C LEU A 10 -14.08 0.21 -1.93
N PHE A 11 -13.55 -0.12 -0.75
CA PHE A 11 -13.93 -1.32 0.00
C PHE A 11 -15.40 -1.28 0.43
N VAL A 12 -15.85 -0.16 1.01
CA VAL A 12 -17.24 0.02 1.46
C VAL A 12 -18.21 -0.01 0.26
N ALA A 13 -17.87 0.66 -0.84
CA ALA A 13 -18.67 0.65 -2.05
C ALA A 13 -18.80 -0.77 -2.66
N GLY A 14 -17.69 -1.52 -2.73
CA GLY A 14 -17.68 -2.89 -3.22
C GLY A 14 -18.52 -3.84 -2.35
N PHE A 15 -18.44 -3.69 -1.02
CA PHE A 15 -19.25 -4.48 -0.08
C PHE A 15 -20.75 -4.20 -0.22
N LEU A 16 -21.14 -2.92 -0.36
CA LEU A 16 -22.54 -2.56 -0.60
C LEU A 16 -23.07 -3.13 -1.92
N LEU A 17 -22.27 -3.07 -2.99
CA LEU A 17 -22.64 -3.62 -4.30
C LEU A 17 -22.81 -5.15 -4.23
N PHE A 18 -21.96 -5.84 -3.48
CA PHE A 18 -22.06 -7.28 -3.25
C PHE A 18 -23.37 -7.67 -2.53
N ILE A 19 -23.73 -6.94 -1.47
CA ILE A 19 -24.97 -7.17 -0.71
C ILE A 19 -26.19 -6.96 -1.62
N VAL A 20 -26.18 -5.89 -2.43
CA VAL A 20 -27.26 -5.60 -3.39
C VAL A 20 -27.42 -6.72 -4.42
N SER A 21 -26.31 -7.25 -4.95
CA SER A 21 -26.36 -8.36 -5.90
C SER A 21 -26.89 -9.67 -5.28
N LEU A 22 -26.52 -9.96 -4.03
CA LEU A 22 -27.01 -11.14 -3.31
C LEU A 22 -28.51 -11.06 -2.97
N VAL A 23 -29.00 -9.89 -2.58
CA VAL A 23 -30.37 -9.76 -2.06
C VAL A 23 -31.37 -9.41 -3.17
N ILE A 24 -30.98 -8.58 -4.14
CA ILE A 24 -31.90 -8.03 -5.15
C ILE A 24 -31.76 -8.78 -6.48
N LEU A 25 -30.54 -8.94 -7.00
CA LEU A 25 -30.33 -9.57 -8.30
C LEU A 25 -30.52 -11.09 -8.27
N LEU A 26 -30.21 -11.75 -7.15
CA LEU A 26 -30.37 -13.19 -7.01
C LEU A 26 -31.85 -13.63 -7.01
N GLN A 27 -32.76 -12.76 -6.58
CA GLN A 27 -34.20 -13.04 -6.56
C GLN A 27 -34.82 -13.05 -7.97
N ILE A 28 -34.12 -12.54 -8.99
CA ILE A 28 -34.62 -12.41 -10.36
C ILE A 28 -33.98 -13.49 -11.25
N PRO A 29 -34.69 -14.58 -11.58
CA PRO A 29 -34.12 -15.73 -12.29
C PRO A 29 -33.64 -15.39 -13.71
N SER A 30 -34.17 -14.33 -14.34
CA SER A 30 -33.74 -13.86 -15.67
C SER A 30 -32.38 -13.13 -15.65
N LEU A 31 -31.87 -12.75 -14.48
CA LEU A 31 -30.63 -11.97 -14.33
C LEU A 31 -29.53 -12.75 -13.59
N TYR A 32 -29.68 -14.07 -13.43
CA TYR A 32 -28.75 -14.91 -12.67
C TYR A 32 -27.29 -14.80 -13.15
N LEU A 33 -27.07 -14.81 -14.46
CA LEU A 33 -25.71 -14.73 -15.06
C LEU A 33 -25.06 -13.36 -14.81
N LEU A 34 -25.86 -12.29 -14.89
CA LEU A 34 -25.43 -10.92 -14.56
C LEU A 34 -25.10 -10.79 -13.05
N SER A 35 -25.91 -11.41 -12.19
CA SER A 35 -25.69 -11.49 -10.75
C SER A 35 -24.37 -12.19 -10.42
N LEU A 36 -24.08 -13.32 -11.08
CA LEU A 36 -22.85 -14.08 -10.87
C LEU A 36 -21.60 -13.27 -11.25
N PHE A 37 -21.66 -12.56 -12.39
CA PHE A 37 -20.57 -11.67 -12.82
C PHE A 37 -20.38 -10.49 -11.88
N SER A 38 -21.48 -9.89 -11.40
CA SER A 38 -21.44 -8.80 -10.43
C SER A 38 -20.85 -9.23 -9.09
N MET A 39 -21.24 -10.40 -8.56
CA MET A 39 -20.64 -10.96 -7.34
C MET A 39 -19.14 -11.16 -7.49
N PHE A 40 -18.69 -11.74 -8.61
CA PHE A 40 -17.27 -11.95 -8.86
C PHE A 40 -16.49 -10.63 -8.87
N MET A 41 -16.98 -9.63 -9.60
CA MET A 41 -16.34 -8.31 -9.66
C MET A 41 -16.32 -7.62 -8.30
N ALA A 42 -17.40 -7.74 -7.51
CA ALA A 42 -17.45 -7.16 -6.18
C ALA A 42 -16.43 -7.82 -5.22
N VAL A 43 -16.28 -9.14 -5.24
CA VAL A 43 -15.27 -9.86 -4.43
C VAL A 43 -13.86 -9.43 -4.82
N VAL A 44 -13.58 -9.31 -6.13
CA VAL A 44 -12.29 -8.82 -6.63
C VAL A 44 -12.01 -7.39 -6.14
N LEU A 45 -12.99 -6.49 -6.21
CA LEU A 45 -12.85 -5.12 -5.71
C LEU A 45 -12.64 -5.07 -4.20
N ILE A 46 -13.32 -5.93 -3.42
CA ILE A 46 -13.13 -6.05 -1.97
C ILE A 46 -11.71 -6.54 -1.65
N ALA A 47 -11.21 -7.55 -2.36
CA ALA A 47 -9.86 -8.08 -2.16
C ALA A 47 -8.77 -7.05 -2.49
N ILE A 48 -8.93 -6.33 -3.60
CA ILE A 48 -8.05 -5.24 -4.00
C ILE A 48 -8.11 -4.11 -2.96
N GLY A 49 -9.32 -3.67 -2.58
CA GLY A 49 -9.52 -2.65 -1.55
C GLY A 49 -8.86 -3.02 -0.23
N ALA A 50 -9.00 -4.28 0.21
CA ALA A 50 -8.34 -4.79 1.41
C ALA A 50 -6.81 -4.73 1.29
N ALA A 51 -6.24 -5.12 0.15
CA ALA A 51 -4.79 -5.03 -0.10
C ALA A 51 -4.29 -3.57 -0.05
N PHE A 52 -5.03 -2.62 -0.63
CA PHE A 52 -4.70 -1.20 -0.58
C PHE A 52 -4.81 -0.62 0.84
N THR A 53 -5.81 -1.01 1.63
CA THR A 53 -5.93 -0.56 3.04
C THR A 53 -4.81 -1.11 3.93
N LYS A 54 -4.20 -2.24 3.55
CA LYS A 54 -3.11 -2.86 4.30
C LYS A 54 -1.76 -2.18 4.08
N GLY A 55 -1.71 -1.13 3.25
CA GLY A 55 -0.54 -0.28 3.06
C GLY A 55 0.63 -1.03 2.44
N ILE A 56 0.72 -1.03 1.11
CA ILE A 56 1.94 -1.39 0.35
C ILE A 56 2.94 -0.21 0.43
N ASP A 57 3.02 0.44 1.59
CA ASP A 57 3.92 1.56 1.85
C ASP A 57 5.12 1.08 2.70
N LYS A 58 5.26 -0.23 2.87
CA LYS A 58 6.33 -0.87 3.64
C LYS A 58 7.48 -1.31 2.74
N SER A 59 7.92 -0.44 1.85
CA SER A 59 9.12 -0.67 1.03
C SER A 59 9.62 0.68 0.55
N LEU A 60 10.92 0.92 0.67
CA LEU A 60 11.65 2.18 0.38
C LEU A 60 11.76 3.21 1.51
N THR A 61 11.49 2.82 2.75
CA THR A 61 12.19 3.43 3.89
C THR A 61 12.97 2.33 4.58
N GLN A 62 13.91 1.72 3.85
CA GLN A 62 15.09 1.20 4.52
C GLN A 62 15.70 2.43 5.18
N THR A 63 15.46 2.56 6.49
CA THR A 63 16.13 3.54 7.33
C THR A 63 17.59 3.19 7.19
N LYS A 64 18.27 3.83 6.25
CA LYS A 64 19.72 3.80 6.20
C LYS A 64 20.12 4.55 7.44
N ASP A 65 20.56 3.80 8.44
CA ASP A 65 21.02 4.38 9.69
C ASP A 65 22.12 5.39 9.37
N ASP A 66 22.16 6.46 10.17
CA ASP A 66 23.21 7.44 10.06
C ASP A 66 24.57 6.78 10.29
N CYS A 67 25.59 7.21 9.55
CA CYS A 67 26.94 6.70 9.73
C CYS A 67 27.41 7.00 11.16
N TYR A 68 27.62 5.98 11.98
CA TYR A 68 28.07 6.10 13.38
C TYR A 68 29.37 6.90 13.57
N TYR A 69 30.18 7.06 12.50
CA TYR A 69 31.46 7.76 12.56
C TYR A 69 31.32 9.28 12.37
N CYS A 70 30.38 9.73 11.52
CA CYS A 70 30.13 11.15 11.27
C CYS A 70 28.73 11.61 11.72
N ASN A 71 27.93 10.73 12.31
CA ASN A 71 26.55 10.95 12.76
C ASN A 71 25.70 11.65 11.69
N GLY A 72 25.70 11.12 10.45
CA GLY A 72 24.89 11.68 9.36
C GLY A 72 25.50 12.90 8.65
N SER A 73 26.54 13.53 9.21
CA SER A 73 27.06 14.79 8.67
C SER A 73 27.89 14.67 7.38
N GLY A 74 28.35 13.46 7.04
CA GLY A 74 29.21 13.22 5.88
C GLY A 74 30.64 13.78 6.00
N LYS A 75 30.98 14.49 7.09
CA LYS A 75 32.30 15.09 7.31
C LYS A 75 32.78 14.89 8.75
N VAL A 76 34.09 14.79 8.92
CA VAL A 76 34.73 14.76 10.25
C VAL A 76 35.86 15.78 10.22
N ASN A 77 35.85 16.73 11.14
CA ASN A 77 36.86 17.80 11.23
C ASN A 77 37.04 18.62 9.93
N GLY A 78 35.96 18.80 9.17
CA GLY A 78 35.98 19.56 7.90
C GLY A 78 36.38 18.73 6.67
N GLU A 79 36.92 17.53 6.85
CA GLU A 79 37.29 16.62 5.78
C GLU A 79 36.18 15.59 5.50
N THR A 80 36.16 15.03 4.29
CA THR A 80 35.17 14.02 3.87
C THR A 80 35.29 12.78 4.76
N CYS A 81 34.16 12.31 5.31
CA CYS A 81 34.16 11.15 6.20
C CYS A 81 34.70 9.90 5.47
N PRO A 82 35.76 9.26 5.97
CA PRO A 82 36.41 8.11 5.30
C PRO A 82 35.56 6.84 5.36
N ARG A 83 34.61 6.75 6.30
CA ARG A 83 33.76 5.56 6.48
C ARG A 83 32.58 5.50 5.51
N CYS A 84 31.92 6.62 5.29
CA CYS A 84 30.75 6.70 4.40
C CYS A 84 31.07 7.37 3.05
N GLY A 85 32.32 7.79 2.83
CA GLY A 85 32.75 8.50 1.61
C GLY A 85 32.01 9.83 1.38
N GLY A 86 31.58 10.50 2.44
CA GLY A 86 30.82 11.77 2.35
C GLY A 86 29.30 11.64 2.31
N THR A 87 28.73 10.43 2.22
CA THR A 87 27.28 10.23 2.09
C THR A 87 26.49 10.45 3.38
N GLY A 88 27.14 10.38 4.54
CA GLY A 88 26.48 10.45 5.85
C GLY A 88 25.74 9.18 6.26
N LEU A 89 25.60 8.19 5.36
CA LEU A 89 24.84 6.97 5.61
C LEU A 89 25.77 5.83 6.04
N ALA A 90 25.28 4.94 6.91
CA ALA A 90 25.97 3.71 7.24
C ALA A 90 26.20 2.88 5.95
N PRO A 91 27.40 2.33 5.72
CA PRO A 91 27.62 1.40 4.62
C PRO A 91 26.72 0.19 4.81
N ASP A 92 26.00 -0.21 3.76
CA ASP A 92 25.21 -1.46 3.75
C ASP A 92 26.18 -2.63 3.98
N ASP A 93 26.17 -3.18 5.20
CA ASP A 93 26.79 -4.45 5.54
C ASP A 93 25.85 -5.60 5.14
N GLN A 94 25.62 -5.73 3.83
CA GLN A 94 25.00 -6.91 3.21
C GLN A 94 26.05 -7.84 2.61
#